data_AF-A0A3A0UWH5-F1
#
_entry.id   AF-A0A3A0UWH5-F1
#
_cell.length_a   1.000
_cell.length_b   1.000
_cell.length_c   1.000
_cell.angle_alpha   90.00
_cell.angle_beta   90.00
_cell.angle_gamma   90.00
#
_symmetry.space_group_name_H-M   'P 1'
#
loop_
_entity.id
_entity.type
_entity.pdbx_description
1 polymer ?
#
loop_
_entity_poly.entity_id
_entity_poly.type
_entity_poly.pdbx_seq_one_letter_code
_entity_poly.pdbx_strand_id
1 'polypeptide(L)'
;GDHYIKHMYFNAYAKENAAYTIAAMAPCPYVYQVIAQEALRDKELNKDSILANWFEFYSTEMDELVIVFDNLMDKLTKHCSEQEKNEIKQCFLQSTVHERNFFNMSFNEESWSYGGMKNE
;
A
#
# COMPACT_ATOMS: atom_id res chain seq x y z
N GLY A 1 -10.71 2.98 9.82
CA GLY A 1 -9.98 3.73 8.77
C GLY A 1 -8.62 4.38 9.11
N ASP A 2 -8.24 4.74 10.35
CA ASP A 2 -7.00 5.57 10.58
C ASP A 2 -5.67 4.80 10.66
N HIS A 3 -5.73 3.47 10.72
CA HIS A 3 -4.59 2.61 11.01
C HIS A 3 -3.46 2.74 9.98
N TYR A 4 -3.79 2.93 8.69
CA TYR A 4 -2.78 3.02 7.64
C TYR A 4 -1.96 4.32 7.76
N ILE A 5 -2.65 5.45 7.93
CA ILE A 5 -2.01 6.75 8.07
C ILE A 5 -1.16 6.80 9.35
N LYS A 6 -1.68 6.27 10.47
CA LYS A 6 -0.91 6.17 11.72
C LYS A 6 0.32 5.28 11.59
N HIS A 7 0.24 4.18 10.84
CA HIS A 7 1.39 3.30 10.58
C HIS A 7 2.50 4.05 9.82
N MET A 8 2.15 4.82 8.80
CA MET A 8 3.13 5.65 8.06
C MET A 8 3.76 6.72 8.96
N TYR A 9 2.95 7.47 9.71
CA TYR A 9 3.44 8.50 10.63
C TYR A 9 4.33 7.93 11.73
N PHE A 10 3.97 6.78 12.30
CA PHE A 10 4.79 6.13 13.32
C PHE A 10 6.21 5.87 12.82
N ASN A 11 6.36 5.27 11.63
CA ASN A 11 7.69 5.03 11.06
C ASN A 11 8.44 6.33 10.76
N ALA A 12 7.75 7.37 10.25
CA ALA A 12 8.35 8.67 9.97
C ALA A 12 8.87 9.41 11.23
N TYR A 13 8.18 9.27 12.36
CA TYR A 13 8.58 9.94 13.60
C TYR A 13 9.52 9.10 14.47
N ALA A 14 9.40 7.77 14.46
CA ALA A 14 10.11 6.89 15.40
C ALA A 14 11.39 6.26 14.84
N LYS A 15 11.58 6.25 13.51
CA LYS A 15 12.73 5.58 12.86
C LYS A 15 13.62 6.61 12.17
N GLU A 16 14.90 6.61 12.50
CA GLU A 16 15.90 7.48 11.87
C GLU A 16 16.20 7.06 10.42
N ASN A 17 16.22 5.75 10.15
CA ASN A 17 16.42 5.24 8.80
C ASN A 17 15.12 5.36 8.00
N ALA A 18 15.17 6.16 6.93
CA ALA A 18 14.05 6.38 6.02
C ALA A 18 13.52 5.10 5.34
N ALA A 19 14.29 4.00 5.33
CA ALA A 19 13.84 2.71 4.79
C ALA A 19 12.53 2.20 5.44
N TYR A 20 12.30 2.49 6.73
CA TYR A 20 11.07 2.09 7.42
C TYR A 20 9.84 2.83 6.86
N THR A 21 9.95 4.15 6.70
CA THR A 21 8.87 4.97 6.13
C THR A 21 8.64 4.65 4.67
N ILE A 22 9.72 4.44 3.89
CA ILE A 22 9.62 4.03 2.49
C ILE A 22 8.93 2.67 2.39
N ALA A 23 9.32 1.69 3.20
CA ALA A 23 8.67 0.38 3.22
C ALA A 23 7.19 0.48 3.61
N ALA A 24 6.82 1.42 4.48
CA ALA A 24 5.41 1.66 4.82
C ALA A 24 4.60 2.33 3.70
N MET A 25 5.24 2.99 2.73
CA MET A 25 4.59 3.72 1.63
C MET A 25 4.64 2.97 0.29
N ALA A 26 5.72 2.21 0.05
CA ALA A 26 5.98 1.51 -1.21
C ALA A 26 4.87 0.52 -1.64
N PRO A 27 4.11 -0.13 -0.75
CA PRO A 27 2.99 -0.99 -1.15
C PRO A 27 1.91 -0.27 -1.96
N CYS A 28 1.72 1.03 -1.78
CA CYS A 28 0.69 1.78 -2.51
C CYS A 28 0.88 1.70 -4.04
N PRO A 29 1.96 2.23 -4.63
CA PRO A 29 2.15 2.12 -6.09
C PRO A 29 2.30 0.66 -6.56
N TYR A 30 2.94 -0.19 -5.75
CA TYR A 30 3.16 -1.60 -6.12
C TYR A 30 1.86 -2.41 -6.22
N VAL A 31 0.97 -2.32 -5.22
CA VAL A 31 -0.29 -3.07 -5.20
C VAL A 31 -1.20 -2.64 -6.35
N TYR A 32 -1.32 -1.33 -6.60
CA TYR A 32 -2.14 -0.81 -7.69
C TYR A 32 -1.62 -1.29 -9.05
N GLN A 33 -0.30 -1.26 -9.25
CA GLN A 33 0.30 -1.71 -10.48
C GLN A 33 0.08 -3.21 -10.73
N VAL A 34 0.31 -4.05 -9.71
CA VAL A 34 0.13 -5.50 -9.84
C VAL A 34 -1.33 -5.85 -10.15
N ILE A 35 -2.29 -5.22 -9.46
CA ILE A 35 -3.72 -5.44 -9.72
C ILE A 35 -4.08 -5.03 -11.14
N ALA A 36 -3.59 -3.87 -11.59
CA ALA A 36 -3.83 -3.37 -12.94
C ALA A 36 -3.28 -4.31 -14.03
N GLN A 37 -2.03 -4.74 -13.88
CA GLN A 37 -1.40 -5.65 -14.83
C GLN A 37 -2.10 -7.01 -14.88
N GLU A 38 -2.57 -7.52 -13.74
CA GLU A 38 -3.31 -8.77 -13.71
C GLU A 38 -4.70 -8.62 -14.33
N ALA A 39 -5.43 -7.55 -14.00
CA ALA A 39 -6.75 -7.27 -14.58
C ALA A 39 -6.71 -7.16 -16.11
N LEU A 40 -5.67 -6.52 -16.68
CA LEU A 40 -5.53 -6.41 -18.14
C LEU A 40 -5.26 -7.75 -18.85
N ARG A 41 -4.74 -8.75 -18.13
CA ARG A 41 -4.53 -10.12 -18.62
C ARG A 41 -5.77 -11.00 -18.43
N ASP A 42 -6.68 -10.60 -17.54
CA ASP A 42 -7.92 -11.30 -17.28
C ASP A 42 -8.90 -11.16 -18.46
N LYS A 43 -9.51 -12.29 -18.84
CA LYS A 43 -10.53 -12.33 -19.90
C LYS A 43 -11.88 -11.82 -19.43
N GLU A 44 -12.11 -11.83 -18.11
CA GLU A 44 -13.35 -11.36 -17.48
C GLU A 44 -13.38 -9.82 -17.35
N LEU A 45 -12.28 -9.12 -17.64
CA LEU A 45 -12.26 -7.66 -17.65
C LEU A 45 -13.21 -7.14 -18.74
N ASN A 46 -14.24 -6.41 -18.32
CA ASN A 46 -15.13 -5.70 -19.23
C ASN A 46 -14.43 -4.48 -19.83
N LYS A 47 -13.85 -4.65 -21.03
CA LYS A 47 -13.12 -3.61 -21.77
C LYS A 47 -13.99 -2.51 -22.37
N ASP A 48 -15.31 -2.72 -22.44
CA ASP A 48 -16.25 -1.72 -22.93
C ASP A 48 -16.65 -0.70 -21.84
N SER A 49 -16.32 -0.98 -20.57
CA SER A 49 -16.57 -0.09 -19.44
C SER A 49 -15.49 0.99 -19.32
N ILE A 50 -15.89 2.22 -18.96
CA ILE A 50 -14.96 3.29 -18.62
C ILE A 50 -14.03 2.94 -17.44
N LEU A 51 -14.42 1.95 -16.62
CA LEU A 51 -13.59 1.45 -15.52
C LEU A 51 -12.34 0.69 -16.02
N ALA A 52 -12.33 0.19 -17.26
CA ALA A 52 -11.14 -0.42 -17.84
C ALA A 52 -9.95 0.56 -17.88
N ASN A 53 -10.23 1.85 -18.13
CA ASN A 53 -9.23 2.92 -18.15
C ASN A 53 -8.51 3.10 -16.80
N TRP A 54 -9.17 2.74 -15.68
CA TRP A 54 -8.55 2.77 -14.36
C TRP A 54 -7.42 1.74 -14.27
N PHE A 55 -7.64 0.52 -14.77
CA PHE A 55 -6.60 -0.50 -14.83
C PHE A 55 -5.52 -0.16 -15.85
N GLU A 56 -5.87 0.41 -17.00
CA GLU A 56 -4.88 0.87 -17.98
C GLU A 56 -3.93 1.91 -17.36
N PHE A 57 -4.47 2.93 -16.68
CA PHE A 57 -3.69 3.96 -16.00
C PHE A 57 -2.70 3.37 -15.00
N TYR A 58 -3.17 2.55 -14.05
CA TYR A 58 -2.28 2.02 -13.01
C TYR A 58 -1.28 0.97 -13.51
N SER A 59 -1.48 0.41 -14.71
CA SER A 59 -0.58 -0.62 -15.24
C SER A 59 0.81 -0.09 -15.64
N THR A 60 0.91 1.20 -15.97
CA THR A 60 2.14 1.86 -16.47
C THR A 60 2.56 3.06 -15.63
N GLU A 61 1.64 3.84 -15.07
CA GLU A 61 1.98 5.14 -14.45
C GLU A 61 2.72 5.00 -13.11
N MET A 62 2.76 3.81 -12.52
CA MET A 62 3.43 3.56 -11.24
C MET A 62 4.89 3.08 -11.40
N ASP A 63 5.33 2.70 -12.61
CA ASP A 63 6.63 2.07 -12.88
C ASP A 63 7.80 2.87 -12.31
N GLU A 64 7.86 4.17 -12.65
CA GLU A 64 8.97 5.03 -12.22
C GLU A 64 9.05 5.14 -10.69
N LEU A 65 7.89 5.23 -10.02
CA LEU A 65 7.83 5.37 -8.57
C LEU A 65 8.24 4.08 -7.85
N VAL A 66 7.80 2.91 -8.35
CA VAL A 66 8.20 1.61 -7.82
C VAL A 66 9.71 1.44 -7.94
N ILE A 67 10.29 1.73 -9.11
CA ILE A 67 11.74 1.66 -9.34
C ILE A 67 12.50 2.60 -8.39
N VAL A 68 12.00 3.81 -8.15
CA VAL A 68 12.62 4.75 -7.21
C VAL A 68 12.59 4.20 -5.78
N PHE A 69 11.47 3.64 -5.31
CA PHE A 69 11.37 3.07 -3.99
C PHE A 69 12.26 1.84 -3.81
N ASP A 70 12.33 0.95 -4.80
CA ASP A 70 13.20 -0.22 -4.77
C ASP A 70 14.67 0.19 -4.63
N ASN A 71 15.13 1.11 -5.48
CA ASN A 71 16.51 1.60 -5.43
C ASN A 71 16.84 2.29 -4.08
N LEU A 72 15.90 3.04 -3.52
CA LEU A 72 16.09 3.68 -2.22
C LEU A 72 16.14 2.65 -1.09
N MET A 73 15.25 1.66 -1.09
CA MET A 73 15.26 0.58 -0.10
C MET A 73 16.56 -0.21 -0.15
N ASP A 74 17.03 -0.60 -1.33
CA ASP A 74 18.29 -1.32 -1.50
C ASP A 74 19.48 -0.52 -0.96
N LYS A 75 19.53 0.78 -1.28
CA LYS A 75 20.59 1.67 -0.80
C LYS A 75 20.56 1.86 0.72
N LEU A 76 19.39 2.09 1.29
CA LEU A 76 19.22 2.42 2.72
C LEU A 76 19.32 1.20 3.64
N THR A 77 19.13 -0.01 3.10
CA THR A 77 19.21 -1.26 3.86
C THR A 77 20.54 -2.00 3.71
N LYS A 78 21.46 -1.50 2.87
CA LYS A 78 22.77 -2.11 2.58
C LYS A 78 23.59 -2.47 3.83
N HIS A 79 23.50 -1.66 4.88
CA HIS A 79 24.25 -1.82 6.13
C HIS A 79 23.35 -2.14 7.33
N CYS A 80 22.04 -2.38 7.10
CA CYS A 80 21.14 -2.81 8.15
C CYS A 80 21.48 -4.22 8.62
N SER A 81 21.33 -4.44 9.91
CA SER A 81 21.30 -5.77 10.51
C SER A 81 20.11 -6.59 9.98
N GLU A 82 20.20 -7.90 10.11
CA GLU A 82 19.09 -8.80 9.72
C GLU A 82 17.82 -8.53 10.54
N GLN A 83 17.97 -8.10 11.80
CA GLN A 83 16.84 -7.68 12.62
C GLN A 83 16.13 -6.46 12.01
N GLU A 84 16.88 -5.41 11.66
CA GLU A 84 16.31 -4.20 11.04
C GLU A 84 15.66 -4.51 9.69
N LYS A 85 16.29 -5.33 8.86
CA LYS A 85 15.70 -5.78 7.58
C LYS A 85 14.38 -6.52 7.80
N ASN A 86 14.31 -7.37 8.82
CA ASN A 86 13.08 -8.07 9.16
C ASN A 86 11.98 -7.08 9.61
N GLU A 87 12.31 -6.09 10.43
CA GLU A 87 11.36 -5.06 10.84
C GLU A 87 10.86 -4.24 9.64
N ILE A 88 11.76 -3.81 8.75
CA ILE A 88 11.42 -3.06 7.52
C ILE A 88 10.51 -3.90 6.61
N LYS A 89 10.82 -5.20 6.45
CA LYS A 89 9.96 -6.14 5.74
C LYS A 89 8.56 -6.24 6.36
N GLN A 90 8.46 -6.29 7.70
CA GLN A 90 7.17 -6.31 8.36
C GLN A 90 6.37 -5.03 8.10
N CYS A 91 7.01 -3.85 8.05
CA CYS A 91 6.34 -2.61 7.68
C CYS A 91 5.72 -2.69 6.29
N PHE A 92 6.47 -3.19 5.30
CA PHE A 92 5.95 -3.38 3.94
C PHE A 92 4.74 -4.33 3.89
N LEU A 93 4.83 -5.46 4.59
CA LEU A 93 3.73 -6.43 4.64
C LEU A 93 2.48 -5.87 5.33
N GLN A 94 2.66 -5.11 6.42
CA GLN A 94 1.55 -4.46 7.14
C GLN A 94 0.85 -3.43 6.25
N SER A 95 1.61 -2.57 5.57
CA SER A 95 1.06 -1.61 4.61
C SER A 95 0.35 -2.27 3.44
N THR A 96 0.83 -3.43 2.97
CA THR A 96 0.12 -4.22 1.94
C THR A 96 -1.23 -4.72 2.45
N VAL A 97 -1.32 -5.16 3.72
CA VAL A 97 -2.61 -5.51 4.35
C VAL A 97 -3.50 -4.29 4.51
N HIS A 98 -2.92 -3.11 4.79
CA HIS A 98 -3.68 -1.87 4.85
C HIS A 98 -4.30 -1.50 3.50
N GLU A 99 -3.62 -1.72 2.37
CA GLU A 99 -4.21 -1.52 1.03
C GLU A 99 -5.43 -2.42 0.80
N ARG A 100 -5.34 -3.70 1.18
CA ARG A 100 -6.50 -4.61 1.12
C ARG A 100 -7.67 -4.07 1.93
N ASN A 101 -7.40 -3.61 3.14
CA ASN A 101 -8.42 -3.04 4.02
C ASN A 101 -8.97 -1.72 3.46
N PHE A 102 -8.16 -0.95 2.73
CA PHE A 102 -8.57 0.27 2.05
C PHE A 102 -9.62 0.00 0.96
N PHE A 103 -9.39 -0.98 0.09
CA PHE A 103 -10.42 -1.38 -0.87
C PHE A 103 -11.68 -1.92 -0.18
N ASN A 104 -11.50 -2.75 0.85
CA ASN A 104 -12.62 -3.36 1.57
C ASN A 104 -13.46 -2.34 2.36
N MET A 105 -12.83 -1.30 2.92
CA MET A 105 -13.55 -0.29 3.70
C MET A 105 -14.47 0.54 2.80
N SER A 106 -14.02 0.88 1.58
CA SER A 106 -14.86 1.56 0.58
C SER A 106 -16.01 0.67 0.10
N PHE A 107 -15.75 -0.62 -0.11
CA PHE A 107 -16.78 -1.57 -0.54
C PHE A 107 -17.89 -1.77 0.50
N ASN A 108 -17.54 -1.79 1.80
CA ASN A 108 -18.50 -1.98 2.89
C ASN A 108 -19.01 -0.67 3.50
N GLU A 109 -18.65 0.48 2.92
CA GLU A 109 -18.99 1.81 3.45
C GLU A 109 -18.61 1.95 4.95
N GLU A 110 -17.41 1.51 5.31
CA GLU A 110 -16.93 1.54 6.70
C GLU A 110 -17.02 2.96 7.27
N SER A 111 -17.66 3.06 8.44
CA SER A 111 -17.80 4.32 9.16
C SER A 111 -17.45 4.12 10.63
N TRP A 112 -17.11 5.22 11.29
CA TRP A 112 -16.88 5.21 12.72
C TRP A 112 -18.23 5.15 13.45
N SER A 113 -18.53 4.02 14.07
CA SER A 113 -19.69 3.88 14.94
C SER A 113 -19.32 4.29 16.37
N TYR A 114 -19.63 5.54 16.73
CA TYR A 114 -19.43 6.05 18.09
C TYR A 114 -20.61 5.77 19.03
N GLY A 115 -21.76 5.33 18.49
CA GLY A 115 -22.91 4.89 19.28
C GLY A 115 -22.73 3.46 19.78
N GLY A 116 -23.13 3.19 21.03
CA GLY A 116 -23.31 1.83 21.53
C GLY A 116 -24.47 1.12 20.80
N MET A 117 -24.57 -0.21 20.94
CA MET A 117 -25.67 -1.00 20.33
C MET A 117 -27.08 -0.61 20.84
N LYS A 118 -27.16 0.29 21.83
CA LYS A 118 -28.35 1.03 22.24
C LYS A 118 -27.91 2.45 22.57
N ASN A 119 -28.68 3.44 22.13
CA ASN A 119 -28.56 4.83 22.58
C ASN A 119 -28.86 4.90 24.08
N GLU A 120 -27.84 4.69 24.92
CA GLU A 120 -27.82 5.12 26.33
C GLU A 120 -26.79 6.24 26.51
#